data_AF-A0A068TBI4-F1
#
_entry.id   AF-A0A068TBI4-F1
#
_cell.length_a   1.000
_cell.length_b   1.000
_cell.length_c   1.000
_cell.angle_alpha   90.00
_cell.angle_beta   90.00
_cell.angle_gamma   90.00
#
_symmetry.space_group_name_H-M   'P 1'
#
loop_
_entity.id
_entity.type
_entity.pdbx_description
1 polymer ?
#
loop_
_entity_poly.entity_id
_entity_poly.type
_entity_poly.pdbx_seq_one_letter_code
_entity_poly.pdbx_strand_id
1 'polypeptide(L)'
;MSRALPRLSDNLGALLRQLSPFEQMGEGEVAEIGADSIKVITRNLRLMRTIATNMETELNVYRLMDAGRVYTATVEQLAQDAAVGLVLETTGNVITPNFGRKR
;
A
#
# COMPACT_ATOMS: atom_id res chain seq x y z
N MET A 1 -19.48 21.15 1.17
CA MET A 1 -18.40 21.37 0.20
C MET A 1 -17.13 20.72 0.73
N SER A 2 -16.61 19.68 0.06
CA SER A 2 -15.37 19.02 0.46
C SER A 2 -14.20 19.97 0.21
N ARG A 3 -13.55 20.46 1.27
CA ARG A 3 -12.28 21.20 1.12
C ARG A 3 -11.22 20.18 0.71
N ALA A 4 -10.55 20.43 -0.42
CA ALA A 4 -9.40 19.64 -0.81
C ALA A 4 -8.38 19.63 0.35
N LEU A 5 -7.90 18.44 0.71
CA LEU A 5 -6.85 18.30 1.72
C LEU A 5 -5.59 19.02 1.19
N PRO A 6 -4.94 19.84 2.02
CA PRO A 6 -3.72 20.53 1.62
C PRO A 6 -2.63 19.51 1.29
N ARG A 7 -1.83 19.77 0.25
CA ARG A 7 -0.79 18.81 -0.18
C ARG A 7 0.34 18.76 0.83
N LEU A 8 0.98 17.59 0.95
CA LEU A 8 2.14 17.42 1.82
C LEU A 8 3.29 18.37 1.43
N SER A 9 3.53 18.52 0.12
CA SER A 9 4.53 19.43 -0.45
C SER A 9 4.33 20.88 -0.02
N ASP A 10 3.07 21.33 -0.01
CA ASP A 10 2.75 22.73 0.28
C ASP A 10 3.00 23.04 1.76
N ASN A 11 2.65 22.09 2.64
CA ASN A 11 2.90 22.20 4.08
C ASN A 11 4.40 22.10 4.42
N LEU A 12 5.14 21.21 3.76
CA LEU A 12 6.60 21.12 3.89
C LEU A 12 7.27 22.42 3.45
N GLY A 13 6.88 22.96 2.30
CA GLY A 13 7.41 24.22 1.81
C GLY A 13 7.07 25.40 2.73
N ALA A 14 5.87 25.41 3.34
CA ALA A 14 5.51 26.42 4.33
C ALA A 14 6.37 26.33 5.60
N LEU A 15 6.62 25.12 6.10
CA LEU A 15 7.47 24.91 7.27
C LEU A 15 8.93 25.30 7.00
N LEU A 16 9.48 24.89 5.86
CA LEU A 16 10.84 25.26 5.44
C LEU A 16 10.99 26.77 5.32
N ARG A 17 10.02 27.48 4.73
CA ARG A 17 10.07 28.95 4.67
C ARG A 17 10.05 29.61 6.06
N GLN A 18 9.34 29.02 7.02
CA GLN A 18 9.30 29.53 8.40
C GLN A 18 10.63 29.30 9.13
N LEU A 19 11.33 28.21 8.83
CA LEU A 19 12.56 27.82 9.53
C LEU A 19 13.84 28.27 8.82
N SER A 20 13.80 28.54 7.52
CA SER A 20 14.94 28.94 6.70
C SER A 20 15.73 30.15 7.24
N PRO A 21 15.12 31.18 7.86
CA PRO A 21 15.89 32.26 8.47
C PRO A 21 16.86 31.78 9.57
N PHE A 22 16.56 30.68 10.25
CA PHE A 22 17.41 30.11 11.30
C PHE A 22 18.59 29.30 10.75
N GLU A 23 18.60 28.93 9.45
CA GLU A 23 19.71 28.20 8.83
C GLU A 23 20.97 29.07 8.68
N GLN A 24 20.81 30.39 8.70
CA GLN A 24 21.91 31.36 8.56
C GLN A 24 22.52 31.75 9.90
N MET A 25 22.03 31.19 11.01
CA MET A 25 22.52 31.50 12.35
C MET A 25 23.89 30.88 12.61
N GLY A 26 24.79 31.65 13.19
CA GLY A 26 26.13 31.21 13.59
C GLY A 26 26.12 30.27 14.79
N GLU A 27 27.24 29.58 15.03
CA GLU A 27 27.41 28.78 16.25
C GLU A 27 27.29 29.66 17.51
N GLY A 28 26.41 29.26 18.43
CA GLY A 28 26.17 29.96 19.69
C GLY A 28 25.09 31.06 19.63
N GLU A 29 24.52 31.35 18.46
CA GLU A 29 23.38 32.25 18.36
C GLU A 29 22.10 31.56 18.83
N VAL A 30 21.27 32.29 19.58
CA VAL A 30 20.02 31.78 20.16
C VAL A 30 18.83 32.37 19.41
N ALA A 31 18.01 31.49 18.85
CA ALA A 31 16.74 31.86 18.25
C ALA A 31 15.62 31.88 19.32
N GLU A 32 14.97 33.02 19.48
CA GLU A 32 13.72 33.09 20.25
C GLU A 32 12.53 32.87 19.32
N ILE A 33 11.77 31.80 19.58
CA ILE A 33 10.56 31.49 18.81
C ILE A 33 9.34 31.73 19.70
N GLY A 34 8.47 32.65 19.26
CA GLY A 34 7.21 32.92 19.94
C GLY A 34 6.34 31.67 20.07
N ALA A 35 5.64 31.54 21.20
CA ALA A 35 4.81 30.38 21.49
C ALA A 35 3.73 30.12 20.42
N ASP A 36 3.18 31.17 19.81
CA ASP A 36 2.17 31.02 18.75
C ASP A 36 2.77 30.47 17.45
N SER A 37 4.00 30.85 17.11
CA SER A 37 4.74 30.26 15.98
C SER A 37 4.98 28.77 16.20
N ILE A 38 5.37 28.37 17.42
CA ILE A 38 5.54 26.96 17.78
C ILE A 38 4.22 26.18 17.68
N LYS A 39 3.08 26.76 18.09
CA LYS A 39 1.76 26.12 17.92
C LYS A 39 1.44 25.89 16.44
N VAL A 40 1.72 26.87 15.58
CA VAL A 40 1.51 26.76 14.12
C VAL A 40 2.41 25.67 13.52
N ILE A 41 3.70 25.68 13.84
CA ILE A 41 4.66 24.65 13.42
C ILE A 41 4.18 23.26 13.85
N THR A 42 3.80 23.11 15.11
CA THR A 42 3.32 21.84 15.67
C THR A 42 2.05 21.36 14.96
N ARG A 43 1.12 22.26 14.65
CA ARG A 43 -0.10 21.93 13.91
C ARG A 43 0.22 21.47 12.49
N ASN A 44 1.13 22.15 11.81
CA ASN A 44 1.57 21.77 10.46
C ASN A 44 2.26 20.41 10.45
N LEU A 45 3.16 20.16 11.41
CA LEU A 45 3.81 18.86 11.58
C LEU A 45 2.82 17.73 11.81
N ARG A 46 1.78 17.96 12.64
CA ARG A 46 0.70 16.98 12.85
C ARG A 46 -0.07 16.67 11.56
N LEU A 47 -0.43 17.71 10.81
CA LEU A 47 -1.12 17.53 9.51
C LEU A 47 -0.25 16.77 8.52
N MET A 48 1.02 17.14 8.40
CA MET A 48 1.98 16.46 7.53
C MET A 48 2.14 14.99 7.91
N ARG A 49 2.26 14.68 9.20
CA ARG A 49 2.30 13.30 9.70
C ARG A 49 1.06 12.52 9.27
N THR A 50 -0.14 13.09 9.47
CA THR A 50 -1.38 12.42 9.06
C THR A 50 -1.41 12.13 7.57
N ILE A 51 -1.00 13.10 6.73
CA ILE A 51 -0.97 12.91 5.27
C ILE A 51 0.04 11.82 4.89
N ALA A 52 1.25 11.85 5.47
CA ALA A 52 2.28 10.85 5.21
C ALA A 52 1.83 9.44 5.60
N THR A 53 1.26 9.26 6.80
CA THR A 53 0.74 7.97 7.27
C THR A 53 -0.38 7.45 6.36
N ASN A 54 -1.25 8.33 5.87
CA ASN A 54 -2.31 7.93 4.93
C ASN A 54 -1.72 7.45 3.60
N MET A 55 -0.73 8.17 3.06
CA MET A 55 -0.04 7.78 1.83
C MET A 55 0.71 6.44 1.98
N GLU A 56 1.40 6.23 3.11
CA GLU A 56 2.07 4.96 3.42
C GLU A 56 1.07 3.80 3.48
N THR A 57 -0.09 4.04 4.10
CA THR A 57 -1.16 3.04 4.21
C THR A 57 -1.74 2.70 2.84
N GLU A 58 -2.05 3.71 2.03
CA GLU A 58 -2.57 3.54 0.67
C GLU A 58 -1.58 2.77 -0.21
N LEU A 59 -0.30 3.12 -0.18
CA LEU A 59 0.74 2.40 -0.91
C LEU A 59 0.84 0.94 -0.46
N ASN A 60 0.73 0.68 0.84
CA ASN A 60 0.75 -0.69 1.36
C ASN A 60 -0.46 -1.50 0.88
N VAL A 61 -1.65 -0.89 0.86
CA VAL A 61 -2.87 -1.53 0.33
C VAL A 61 -2.69 -1.87 -1.15
N TYR A 62 -2.17 -0.94 -1.97
CA TYR A 62 -1.91 -1.21 -3.38
C TYR A 62 -0.92 -2.36 -3.58
N ARG A 63 0.18 -2.38 -2.82
CA ARG A 63 1.15 -3.48 -2.86
C ARG A 63 0.53 -4.83 -2.47
N LEU A 64 -0.32 -4.85 -1.45
CA LEU A 64 -1.04 -6.06 -1.04
C LEU A 64 -2.03 -6.53 -2.11
N MET A 65 -2.73 -5.62 -2.78
CA MET A 65 -3.64 -5.95 -3.88
C MET A 65 -2.88 -6.57 -5.06
N ASP A 66 -1.74 -5.99 -5.44
CA ASP A 66 -0.93 -6.53 -6.52
C ASP A 66 -0.32 -7.89 -6.16
N ALA A 67 0.14 -8.08 -4.92
CA ALA A 67 0.55 -9.39 -4.44
C ALA A 67 -0.60 -10.41 -4.51
N GLY A 68 -1.81 -10.01 -4.08
CA GLY A 68 -3.02 -10.82 -4.16
C GLY A 68 -3.36 -11.27 -5.58
N ARG A 69 -3.20 -10.40 -6.58
CA ARG A 69 -3.38 -10.75 -8.00
C ARG A 69 -2.39 -11.83 -8.45
N VAL A 70 -1.12 -11.68 -8.09
CA VAL A 70 -0.07 -12.67 -8.42
C VAL A 70 -0.39 -14.02 -7.76
N TYR A 71 -0.80 -14.02 -6.49
CA TYR A 71 -1.20 -15.24 -5.80
C TYR A 71 -2.41 -15.91 -6.43
N THR A 72 -3.43 -15.13 -6.81
CA THR A 72 -4.64 -15.66 -7.47
C THR A 72 -4.29 -16.37 -8.77
N ALA A 73 -3.48 -15.72 -9.64
CA ALA A 73 -3.04 -16.33 -10.88
C ALA A 73 -2.23 -17.61 -10.66
N THR A 74 -1.39 -17.64 -9.62
CA THR A 74 -0.58 -18.82 -9.28
C THR A 74 -1.46 -19.97 -8.78
N VAL A 75 -2.45 -19.67 -7.94
CA VAL A 75 -3.41 -20.67 -7.43
C VAL A 75 -4.26 -21.24 -8.55
N GLU A 76 -4.75 -20.39 -9.46
CA GLU A 76 -5.50 -20.83 -10.64
C GLU A 76 -4.67 -21.76 -11.53
N GLN A 77 -3.41 -21.41 -11.79
CA GLN A 77 -2.50 -22.25 -12.55
C GLN A 77 -2.29 -23.61 -11.87
N LEU A 78 -1.98 -23.62 -10.57
CA LEU A 78 -1.79 -24.87 -9.82
C LEU A 78 -3.05 -25.75 -9.79
N ALA A 79 -4.22 -25.13 -9.64
CA ALA A 79 -5.50 -25.84 -9.67
C ALA A 79 -5.76 -26.45 -11.05
N GLN A 80 -5.44 -25.72 -12.12
CA GLN A 80 -5.58 -26.20 -13.48
C GLN A 80 -4.61 -27.35 -13.80
N ASP A 81 -3.35 -27.24 -13.38
CA ASP A 81 -2.36 -28.30 -13.52
C ASP A 81 -2.79 -29.58 -12.79
N ALA A 82 -3.31 -29.44 -11.55
CA ALA A 82 -3.85 -30.56 -10.79
C ALA A 82 -5.08 -31.19 -11.46
N ALA A 83 -5.99 -30.37 -11.99
CA ALA A 83 -7.17 -30.86 -12.71
C ALA A 83 -6.79 -31.62 -13.99
N VAL A 84 -5.81 -31.11 -14.76
CA VAL A 84 -5.27 -31.80 -15.94
C VAL A 84 -4.66 -33.15 -15.53
N GLY A 85 -3.89 -33.19 -14.45
CA GLY A 85 -3.33 -34.44 -13.90
C GLY A 85 -4.42 -35.49 -13.62
N LEU A 86 -5.48 -35.11 -12.90
CA LEU A 86 -6.60 -36.00 -12.58
C LEU A 86 -7.36 -36.49 -13.83
N VAL A 87 -7.54 -35.63 -14.83
CA VAL A 87 -8.16 -36.03 -16.11
C VAL A 87 -7.27 -37.05 -16.83
N LEU A 88 -5.96 -36.82 -16.90
CA LEU A 88 -5.04 -37.76 -17.54
C LEU A 88 -4.98 -39.10 -16.81
N GLU A 89 -4.97 -39.11 -15.48
CA GLU A 89 -5.00 -40.35 -14.68
C GLU A 89 -6.28 -41.17 -14.86
N THR A 90 -7.43 -40.51 -15.05
CA THR A 90 -8.73 -41.18 -15.23
C THR A 90 -8.93 -41.76 -16.63
N THR A 91 -8.26 -41.23 -17.66
CA THR A 91 -8.40 -41.70 -19.06
C THR A 91 -7.93 -43.15 -19.27
N GLY A 92 -7.00 -43.65 -18.44
CA GLY A 92 -6.54 -45.04 -18.47
C GLY A 92 -7.30 -46.00 -17.55
N ASN A 93 -8.17 -45.49 -16.69
CA ASN A 93 -8.78 -46.25 -15.58
C ASN A 93 -10.32 -46.26 -15.61
N VAL A 94 -10.91 -46.03 -16.80
CA VAL A 94 -12.36 -46.12 -17.00
C VAL A 94 -12.77 -47.59 -16.96
N ILE A 95 -13.25 -48.05 -15.80
CA ILE A 95 -13.90 -49.36 -15.66
C ILE A 95 -15.29 -49.25 -16.30
N THR A 96 -15.42 -49.63 -17.57
CA THR A 96 -16.74 -49.85 -18.19
C THR A 96 -17.36 -51.15 -17.65
N PRO A 97 -18.50 -51.09 -16.95
CA PRO A 97 -19.17 -52.30 -16.50
C PRO A 97 -19.61 -53.14 -17.70
N ASN A 98 -19.08 -54.38 -17.80
CA ASN A 98 -19.52 -55.36 -18.78
C ASN A 98 -20.88 -55.92 -18.34
N PHE A 99 -21.97 -55.32 -18.84
CA PHE A 99 -23.34 -55.81 -18.65
C PHE A 99 -23.60 -57.07 -19.48
N GLY A 100 -22.83 -58.13 -19.22
CA GLY A 100 -22.77 -59.36 -20.00
C GLY A 100 -24.13 -59.71 -20.60
N ARG A 101 -24.27 -59.52 -21.92
CA ARG A 101 -25.44 -59.99 -22.65
C ARG A 101 -25.41 -61.51 -22.58
N LYS A 102 -26.28 -62.08 -21.74
CA LYS A 102 -26.58 -63.51 -21.77
C LYS A 102 -27.08 -63.84 -23.18
N ARG A 103 -26.47 -64.88 -23.74
CA ARG A 103 -26.83 -65.54 -25.01
C ARG A 103 -28.31 -65.88 -25.07
#